data_AF-A0A3E2CDL2-F1
#
_entry.id   AF-A0A3E2CDL2-F1
#
_cell.length_a   1.000
_cell.length_b   1.000
_cell.length_c   1.000
_cell.angle_alpha   90.00
_cell.angle_beta   90.00
_cell.angle_gamma   90.00
#
_symmetry.space_group_name_H-M   'P 1'
#
loop_
_entity.id
_entity.type
_entity.pdbx_description
1 polymer ?
#
loop_
_entity_poly.entity_id
_entity_poly.type
_entity_poly.pdbx_seq_one_letter_code
_entity_poly.pdbx_strand_id
1 'polypeptide(L)'
;NVICAQMLMLAAEDPKKDIWLYINSPGGSITAGMAIYDTMQLIEPDVATIAVGMAASMGQFLLSSGTPGKRYITSHARVLMHQPSGGVGGTATDVRINAELIMDMKKTLSELTAKQTGHTVEEIYRDNEYDHWFTAQQALEYGFVDKIVTTPASMRGEE
;
A
#
# COMPACT_ATOMS: atom_id res chain seq x y z
N ASN A 1 -9.10 -8.33 -11.06
CA ASN A 1 -8.23 -9.46 -10.66
C ASN A 1 -6.99 -9.68 -11.54
N VAL A 2 -6.68 -8.84 -12.54
CA VAL A 2 -5.50 -9.07 -13.42
C VAL A 2 -4.18 -9.11 -12.63
N ILE A 3 -3.98 -8.18 -11.70
CA ILE A 3 -2.76 -8.11 -10.88
C ILE A 3 -2.58 -9.40 -10.05
N CYS A 4 -3.61 -9.85 -9.34
CA CYS A 4 -3.55 -11.09 -8.57
C CYS A 4 -3.23 -12.31 -9.44
N ALA A 5 -3.87 -12.43 -10.62
CA ALA A 5 -3.62 -13.53 -11.54
C ALA A 5 -2.18 -13.53 -12.06
N GLN A 6 -1.62 -12.36 -12.37
CA GLN A 6 -0.23 -12.23 -12.80
C GLN A 6 0.77 -12.57 -11.70
N MET A 7 0.51 -12.15 -10.45
CA MET A 7 1.35 -12.52 -9.30
C MET A 7 1.36 -14.03 -9.07
N LEU A 8 0.19 -14.67 -9.10
CA LEU A 8 0.07 -16.12 -8.95
C LEU A 8 0.77 -16.87 -10.09
N MET A 9 0.67 -16.37 -11.32
CA MET A 9 1.37 -16.94 -12.47
C MET A 9 2.89 -16.85 -12.30
N LEU A 10 3.42 -15.67 -11.96
CA LEU A 10 4.86 -15.46 -11.74
C LEU A 10 5.38 -16.32 -10.57
N ALA A 11 4.60 -16.44 -9.49
CA ALA A 11 4.94 -17.31 -8.37
C ALA A 11 4.96 -18.80 -8.74
N ALA A 12 4.09 -19.23 -9.66
CA ALA A 12 4.10 -20.59 -10.18
C ALA A 12 5.24 -20.85 -11.17
N GLU A 13 5.70 -19.83 -11.91
CA GLU A 13 6.82 -19.93 -12.85
C GLU A 13 8.17 -20.04 -12.12
N ASP A 14 8.43 -19.20 -11.12
CA ASP A 14 9.62 -19.26 -10.30
C ASP A 14 9.33 -18.73 -8.88
N PRO A 15 9.12 -19.60 -7.88
CA PRO A 15 8.77 -19.18 -6.52
C PRO A 15 9.91 -18.47 -5.78
N LYS A 16 11.14 -18.48 -6.32
CA LYS A 16 12.32 -17.86 -5.68
C LYS A 16 12.64 -16.47 -6.23
N LYS A 17 12.01 -16.08 -7.33
CA LYS A 17 12.34 -14.84 -8.02
C LYS A 17 11.41 -13.72 -7.58
N ASP A 18 11.99 -12.64 -7.09
CA ASP A 18 11.25 -11.42 -6.72
C ASP A 18 10.27 -10.97 -7.81
N ILE A 19 9.06 -10.62 -7.38
CA ILE A 19 8.04 -9.98 -8.22
C ILE A 19 8.11 -8.47 -8.00
N TRP A 20 8.15 -7.72 -9.10
CA TRP A 20 8.20 -6.26 -9.07
C TRP A 20 6.84 -5.65 -9.36
N LEU A 21 6.25 -5.01 -8.35
CA LEU A 21 4.98 -4.27 -8.46
C LEU A 21 5.25 -2.78 -8.62
N TYR A 22 5.07 -2.28 -9.84
CA TYR A 22 5.14 -0.85 -10.15
C TYR A 22 3.79 -0.17 -9.91
N ILE A 23 3.80 0.88 -9.09
CA ILE A 23 2.59 1.56 -8.59
C ILE A 23 2.59 3.01 -9.08
N ASN A 24 1.60 3.32 -9.92
CA ASN A 24 1.17 4.66 -10.24
C ASN A 24 -0.36 4.69 -10.11
N SER A 25 -0.88 4.97 -8.91
CA SER A 25 -2.29 4.79 -8.59
C SER A 25 -2.83 5.86 -7.65
N PRO A 26 -4.01 6.43 -7.95
CA PRO A 26 -4.75 7.29 -7.02
C PRO A 26 -5.44 6.50 -5.89
N GLY A 27 -5.35 5.16 -5.90
CA GLY A 27 -6.12 4.29 -5.02
C GLY A 27 -7.40 3.78 -5.67
N GLY A 28 -8.42 3.47 -4.87
CA GLY A 28 -9.68 2.93 -5.34
C GLY A 28 -10.39 2.08 -4.29
N SER A 29 -11.06 1.02 -4.73
CA SER A 29 -11.79 0.10 -3.84
C SER A 29 -10.86 -0.57 -2.82
N ILE A 30 -11.23 -0.50 -1.54
CA ILE A 30 -10.51 -1.14 -0.43
C ILE A 30 -10.46 -2.65 -0.63
N THR A 31 -11.61 -3.29 -0.90
CA THR A 31 -11.67 -4.74 -1.09
C THR A 31 -10.85 -5.21 -2.29
N ALA A 32 -10.80 -4.43 -3.38
CA ALA A 32 -9.95 -4.75 -4.52
C ALA A 32 -8.46 -4.62 -4.19
N GLY A 33 -8.08 -3.59 -3.42
CA GLY A 33 -6.70 -3.44 -2.95
C GLY A 33 -6.31 -4.51 -1.94
N MET A 34 -7.21 -4.89 -1.03
CA MET A 34 -6.99 -6.00 -0.08
C MET A 34 -6.80 -7.33 -0.79
N ALA A 35 -7.52 -7.60 -1.89
CA ALA A 35 -7.26 -8.80 -2.70
C ALA A 35 -5.82 -8.84 -3.27
N ILE A 36 -5.26 -7.68 -3.64
CA ILE A 36 -3.87 -7.59 -4.09
C ILE A 36 -2.93 -7.80 -2.90
N TYR A 37 -3.18 -7.12 -1.78
CA TYR A 37 -2.40 -7.28 -0.54
C TYR A 37 -2.34 -8.74 -0.09
N ASP A 38 -3.48 -9.40 0.04
CA ASP A 38 -3.57 -10.80 0.45
C ASP A 38 -2.84 -11.70 -0.54
N THR A 39 -2.91 -11.41 -1.85
CA THR A 39 -2.13 -12.15 -2.85
C THR A 39 -0.63 -11.96 -2.63
N MET A 40 -0.17 -10.75 -2.34
CA MET A 40 1.25 -10.48 -2.03
C MET A 40 1.71 -11.25 -0.80
N GLN A 41 0.85 -11.44 0.21
CA GLN A 41 1.20 -12.21 1.42
C GLN A 41 1.08 -13.73 1.21
N LEU A 42 0.25 -14.18 0.26
CA LEU A 42 -0.04 -15.59 0.03
C LEU A 42 1.06 -16.31 -0.76
N ILE A 43 1.73 -15.59 -1.67
CA ILE A 43 2.73 -16.17 -2.57
C ILE A 43 4.11 -16.29 -1.89
N GLU A 44 4.93 -17.25 -2.33
CA GLU A 44 6.29 -17.45 -1.81
C GLU A 44 7.31 -16.38 -2.23
N PRO A 45 7.29 -15.84 -3.48
CA PRO A 45 8.22 -14.80 -3.85
C PRO A 45 8.08 -13.53 -3.03
N ASP A 46 9.20 -12.88 -2.77
CA ASP A 46 9.20 -11.51 -2.29
C ASP A 46 8.55 -10.57 -3.31
N VAL A 47 7.75 -9.62 -2.82
CA VAL A 47 7.14 -8.59 -3.65
C VAL A 47 7.85 -7.27 -3.42
N ALA A 48 8.70 -6.89 -4.36
CA ALA A 48 9.32 -5.57 -4.41
C ALA A 48 8.31 -4.55 -4.94
N THR A 49 8.06 -3.47 -4.19
CA THR A 49 7.11 -2.42 -4.58
C THR A 49 7.84 -1.16 -4.99
N ILE A 50 7.36 -0.47 -6.02
CA ILE A 50 7.95 0.79 -6.45
C ILE A 50 6.90 1.83 -6.83
N ALA A 51 6.95 2.99 -6.17
CA ALA A 51 6.14 4.14 -6.55
C ALA A 51 6.78 4.93 -7.69
N VAL A 52 6.05 5.02 -8.80
CA VAL A 52 6.40 5.82 -10.00
C VAL A 52 5.28 6.83 -10.23
N GLY A 53 5.56 8.11 -10.05
CA GLY A 53 4.54 9.17 -10.14
C GLY A 53 3.76 9.33 -8.83
N MET A 54 2.80 8.46 -8.54
CA MET A 54 1.97 8.58 -7.33
C MET A 54 1.52 7.24 -6.75
N ALA A 55 1.54 7.14 -5.43
CA ALA A 55 0.91 6.06 -4.69
C ALA A 55 0.00 6.65 -3.61
N ALA A 56 -1.29 6.76 -3.89
CA ALA A 56 -2.27 7.39 -3.02
C ALA A 56 -3.29 6.38 -2.49
N SER A 57 -3.77 6.56 -1.26
CA SER A 57 -4.79 5.71 -0.64
C SER A 57 -4.41 4.22 -0.72
N MET A 58 -5.23 3.35 -1.33
CA MET A 58 -4.87 1.94 -1.53
C MET A 58 -3.57 1.74 -2.33
N GLY A 59 -3.15 2.70 -3.15
CA GLY A 59 -1.84 2.70 -3.78
C GLY A 59 -0.70 2.89 -2.77
N GLN A 60 -0.85 3.80 -1.80
CA GLN A 60 0.09 3.96 -0.69
C GLN A 60 0.14 2.69 0.17
N PHE A 61 -1.02 2.13 0.49
CA PHE A 61 -1.10 0.92 1.30
C PHE A 61 -0.37 -0.26 0.63
N LEU A 62 -0.59 -0.47 -0.67
CA LEU A 62 0.11 -1.52 -1.42
C LEU A 62 1.61 -1.24 -1.54
N LEU A 63 2.02 0.02 -1.65
CA LEU A 63 3.43 0.41 -1.64
C LEU A 63 4.11 -0.02 -0.33
N SER A 64 3.52 0.32 0.82
CA SER A 64 4.08 -0.02 2.13
C SER A 64 4.02 -1.52 2.45
N SER A 65 3.16 -2.25 1.75
CA SER A 65 2.96 -3.70 1.91
C SER A 65 3.99 -4.58 1.19
N GLY A 66 4.93 -4.00 0.44
CA GLY A 66 6.02 -4.76 -0.17
C GLY A 66 6.95 -5.40 0.87
N THR A 67 7.78 -6.35 0.44
CA THR A 67 8.77 -7.00 1.31
C THR A 67 9.69 -5.93 1.93
N PRO A 68 9.90 -5.94 3.27
CA PRO A 68 10.82 -4.99 3.94
C PRO A 68 12.22 -4.99 3.33
N GLY A 69 12.77 -3.81 3.09
CA GLY A 69 14.06 -3.60 2.40
C GLY A 69 13.96 -3.57 0.87
N LYS A 70 12.79 -3.91 0.31
CA LYS A 70 12.49 -3.95 -1.14
C LYS A 70 11.33 -3.02 -1.53
N ARG A 71 11.09 -1.95 -0.77
CA ARG A 71 10.08 -0.93 -1.08
C ARG A 71 10.77 0.34 -1.58
N TYR A 72 10.39 0.83 -2.75
CA TYR A 72 11.12 1.86 -3.47
C TYR A 72 10.21 3.03 -3.88
N ILE A 73 10.80 4.22 -4.03
CA ILE A 73 10.09 5.38 -4.59
C ILE A 73 10.99 6.17 -5.53
N THR A 74 10.45 6.63 -6.66
CA THR A 74 11.18 7.55 -7.55
C THR A 74 11.27 8.96 -6.95
N SER A 75 12.32 9.70 -7.25
CA SER A 75 12.66 11.00 -6.60
C SER A 75 11.55 12.06 -6.58
N HIS A 76 10.66 12.05 -7.57
CA HIS A 76 9.56 13.02 -7.69
C HIS A 76 8.19 12.43 -7.42
N ALA A 77 8.10 11.15 -7.09
CA ALA A 77 6.83 10.54 -6.75
C ALA A 77 6.25 11.14 -5.46
N ARG A 78 4.94 10.95 -5.30
CA ARG A 78 4.18 11.40 -4.15
C ARG A 78 3.45 10.23 -3.51
N VAL A 79 3.37 10.25 -2.19
CA VAL A 79 2.55 9.32 -1.43
C VAL A 79 1.42 10.12 -0.78
N LEU A 80 0.21 9.58 -0.77
CA LEU A 80 -0.94 10.17 -0.06
C LEU A 80 -1.52 9.12 0.87
N MET A 81 -1.56 9.43 2.16
CA MET A 81 -2.31 8.67 3.16
C MET A 81 -3.55 9.47 3.55
N HIS A 82 -4.70 8.79 3.62
CA HIS A 82 -5.97 9.35 4.06
C HIS A 82 -6.89 8.22 4.56
N GLN A 83 -7.93 8.58 5.31
CA GLN A 83 -8.91 7.61 5.80
C GLN A 83 -9.78 7.06 4.66
N PRO A 84 -10.31 5.83 4.83
CA PRO A 84 -11.37 5.31 3.98
C PRO A 84 -12.53 6.31 3.81
N SER A 85 -13.03 6.42 2.59
CA SER A 85 -14.25 7.17 2.29
C SER A 85 -15.26 6.29 1.56
N GLY A 86 -16.54 6.56 1.79
CA GLY A 86 -17.65 5.83 1.19
C GLY A 86 -18.95 6.61 1.35
N GLY A 87 -19.86 6.46 0.38
CA GLY A 87 -21.21 7.00 0.46
C GLY A 87 -22.18 5.93 0.98
N VAL A 88 -23.07 6.33 1.90
CA VAL A 88 -24.12 5.44 2.41
C VAL A 88 -25.49 6.11 2.28
N GLY A 89 -26.50 5.32 1.92
CA GLY A 89 -27.89 5.73 1.88
C GLY A 89 -28.81 4.53 2.06
N GLY A 90 -30.05 4.76 2.50
CA GLY A 90 -31.02 3.69 2.79
C GLY A 90 -31.72 3.91 4.12
N THR A 91 -32.20 2.82 4.71
CA THR A 91 -32.82 2.86 6.04
C THR A 91 -31.78 3.15 7.13
N ALA A 92 -32.24 3.52 8.33
CA ALA A 92 -31.35 3.70 9.47
C ALA A 92 -30.48 2.46 9.76
N THR A 93 -31.02 1.26 9.52
CA THR A 93 -30.28 0.00 9.64
C THR A 93 -29.19 -0.12 8.59
N ASP A 94 -29.47 0.21 7.33
CA ASP A 94 -28.48 0.16 6.25
C ASP A 94 -27.34 1.14 6.51
N VAL A 95 -27.66 2.35 6.99
CA VAL A 95 -26.67 3.35 7.37
C VAL A 95 -25.76 2.83 8.47
N ARG A 96 -26.33 2.26 9.55
CA ARG A 96 -25.55 1.71 10.66
C ARG A 96 -24.62 0.58 10.21
N ILE A 97 -25.12 -0.39 9.45
CA ILE A 97 -24.33 -1.55 8.99
C ILE A 97 -23.14 -1.11 8.14
N ASN A 98 -23.34 -0.19 7.20
CA ASN A 98 -22.25 0.28 6.34
C ASN A 98 -21.25 1.15 7.10
N ALA A 99 -21.71 1.95 8.07
CA ALA A 99 -20.82 2.70 8.95
C ALA A 99 -19.92 1.76 9.76
N GLU A 100 -20.49 0.71 10.35
CA GLU A 100 -19.73 -0.33 11.08
C GLU A 100 -18.69 -1.02 10.16
N LEU A 101 -19.07 -1.35 8.93
CA LEU A 101 -18.17 -1.96 7.94
C LEU A 101 -17.00 -1.03 7.56
N ILE A 102 -17.26 0.25 7.30
CA ILE A 102 -16.18 1.21 6.98
C ILE A 102 -15.26 1.43 8.17
N MET A 103 -15.80 1.46 9.39
CA MET A 103 -14.99 1.58 10.61
C MET A 103 -14.08 0.38 10.82
N ASP A 104 -14.57 -0.83 10.54
CA ASP A 104 -13.77 -2.06 10.59
C ASP A 104 -12.63 -2.03 9.55
N MET A 105 -12.95 -1.67 8.30
CA MET A 105 -11.93 -1.51 7.25
C MET A 105 -10.90 -0.42 7.59
N LYS A 106 -11.33 0.72 8.16
CA LYS A 106 -10.43 1.79 8.65
C LYS A 106 -9.48 1.24 9.70
N LYS A 107 -9.99 0.45 10.65
CA LYS A 107 -9.18 -0.20 11.69
C LYS A 107 -8.15 -1.16 11.09
N THR A 108 -8.57 -2.10 10.24
CA THR A 108 -7.66 -3.07 9.62
C THR A 108 -6.54 -2.39 8.83
N LEU A 109 -6.89 -1.39 7.99
CA LEU A 109 -5.90 -0.65 7.22
C LEU A 109 -4.92 0.11 8.10
N SER A 110 -5.39 0.75 9.19
CA SER A 110 -4.53 1.46 10.12
C SER A 110 -3.57 0.52 10.86
N GLU A 111 -4.05 -0.63 11.34
CA GLU A 111 -3.23 -1.63 12.03
C GLU A 111 -2.13 -2.20 11.12
N LEU A 112 -2.48 -2.52 9.87
CA LEU A 112 -1.53 -3.02 8.88
C LEU A 112 -0.51 -1.93 8.49
N THR A 113 -0.97 -0.70 8.25
CA THR A 113 -0.09 0.42 7.89
C THR A 113 0.89 0.70 9.03
N ALA A 114 0.41 0.75 10.28
CA ALA A 114 1.24 0.92 11.48
C ALA A 114 2.35 -0.13 11.54
N LYS A 115 2.01 -1.41 11.34
CA LYS A 115 2.99 -2.51 11.29
C LYS A 115 4.01 -2.34 10.17
N GLN A 116 3.58 -1.88 8.99
CA GLN A 116 4.43 -1.73 7.80
C GLN A 116 5.37 -0.53 7.89
N THR A 117 4.98 0.54 8.59
CA THR A 117 5.75 1.77 8.69
C THR A 117 6.54 1.88 9.99
N GLY A 118 6.21 1.08 11.02
CA GLY A 118 6.84 1.14 12.33
C GLY A 118 6.22 2.17 13.28
N HIS A 119 5.06 2.72 12.93
CA HIS A 119 4.29 3.68 13.73
C HIS A 119 3.28 2.99 14.64
N THR A 120 2.72 3.73 15.60
CA THR A 120 1.56 3.24 16.38
C THR A 120 0.25 3.43 15.60
N VAL A 121 -0.78 2.66 15.95
CA VAL A 121 -2.11 2.79 15.32
C VAL A 121 -2.69 4.18 15.57
N GLU A 122 -2.43 4.75 16.75
CA GLU A 122 -2.86 6.10 17.13
C GLU A 122 -2.20 7.18 16.26
N GLU A 123 -0.92 7.02 15.93
CA GLU A 123 -0.21 7.91 14.99
C GLU A 123 -0.81 7.81 13.58
N ILE A 124 -1.08 6.60 13.09
CA ILE A 124 -1.70 6.41 11.78
C ILE A 124 -3.10 7.05 11.74
N TYR A 125 -3.92 6.89 12.78
CA TYR A 125 -5.24 7.54 12.83
C TYR A 125 -5.13 9.07 12.81
N ARG A 126 -4.19 9.64 13.56
CA ARG A 126 -3.97 11.08 13.54
C ARG A 126 -3.54 11.55 12.15
N ASP A 127 -2.61 10.83 11.53
CA ASP A 127 -1.97 11.25 10.29
C ASP A 127 -2.83 10.98 9.05
N ASN A 128 -3.81 10.07 9.13
CA ASN A 128 -4.74 9.74 8.04
C ASN A 128 -6.12 10.41 8.16
N GLU A 129 -6.37 11.18 9.22
CA GLU A 129 -7.67 11.84 9.41
C GLU A 129 -8.03 12.80 8.26
N TYR A 130 -7.01 13.39 7.63
CA TYR A 130 -7.13 14.19 6.42
C TYR A 130 -6.17 13.70 5.34
N ASP A 131 -6.30 14.26 4.14
CA ASP A 131 -5.33 14.07 3.06
C ASP A 131 -3.93 14.53 3.50
N HIS A 132 -3.04 13.58 3.74
CA HIS A 132 -1.65 13.84 4.06
C HIS A 132 -0.75 13.43 2.90
N TRP A 133 -0.16 14.44 2.24
CA TRP A 133 0.77 14.25 1.13
C TRP A 133 2.22 14.21 1.61
N PHE A 134 2.97 13.24 1.10
CA PHE A 134 4.38 13.02 1.38
C PHE A 134 5.19 13.14 0.09
N THR A 135 6.29 13.88 0.16
CA THR A 135 7.38 13.80 -0.83
C THR A 135 8.09 12.45 -0.75
N ALA A 136 8.91 12.11 -1.74
CA ALA A 136 9.71 10.88 -1.71
C ALA A 136 10.59 10.78 -0.45
N GLN A 137 11.17 11.90 0.00
CA GLN A 137 11.98 11.97 1.21
C GLN A 137 11.15 11.73 2.48
N GLN A 138 10.01 12.40 2.59
CA GLN A 138 9.10 12.20 3.73
C GLN A 138 8.53 10.78 3.74
N ALA A 139 8.28 10.17 2.57
CA ALA A 139 7.78 8.81 2.48
C ALA A 139 8.82 7.77 2.94
N LEU A 140 10.10 8.03 2.66
CA LEU A 140 11.22 7.25 3.20
C LEU A 140 11.31 7.40 4.73
N GLU A 141 11.29 8.64 5.23
CA GLU A 141 11.39 8.94 6.66
C GLU A 141 10.21 8.39 7.46
N TYR A 142 9.01 8.39 6.89
CA TYR A 142 7.80 7.82 7.49
C TYR A 142 7.77 6.29 7.43
N GLY A 143 8.67 5.65 6.68
CA GLY A 143 8.74 4.19 6.57
C GLY A 143 7.76 3.55 5.59
N PHE A 144 7.15 4.32 4.68
CA PHE A 144 6.35 3.74 3.58
C PHE A 144 7.21 2.98 2.58
N VAL A 145 8.46 3.40 2.44
CA VAL A 145 9.45 2.82 1.52
C VAL A 145 10.81 2.76 2.20
N ASP A 146 11.71 1.95 1.65
CA ASP A 146 13.04 1.73 2.19
C ASP A 146 14.12 2.51 1.41
N LYS A 147 13.87 2.83 0.13
CA LYS A 147 14.88 3.46 -0.74
C LYS A 147 14.26 4.44 -1.74
N ILE A 148 14.94 5.56 -1.95
CA ILE A 148 14.66 6.47 -3.07
C ILE A 148 15.54 6.07 -4.26
N VAL A 149 14.93 5.90 -5.42
CA VAL A 149 15.61 5.45 -6.64
C VAL A 149 15.60 6.53 -7.71
N THR A 150 16.77 6.78 -8.29
CA THR A 150 16.98 7.74 -9.39
C THR A 150 17.49 7.07 -10.66
N THR A 151 18.05 5.86 -10.55
CA THR A 151 18.56 5.06 -11.66
C THR A 151 18.35 3.57 -11.41
N PRO A 152 18.41 2.70 -12.44
CA PRO A 152 18.34 1.25 -12.24
C PRO A 152 19.44 0.68 -11.33
N ALA A 153 20.59 1.37 -11.22
CA ALA A 153 21.67 0.98 -10.32
C ALA A 153 21.23 1.07 -8.85
N SER A 154 20.48 2.11 -8.47
CA SER A 154 19.99 2.31 -7.10
C SER A 154 18.95 1.28 -6.62
N MET A 155 18.43 0.42 -7.52
CA MET A 155 17.52 -0.67 -7.14
C MET A 155 18.26 -1.92 -6.66
N ARG A 156 19.48 -2.14 -7.15
CA ARG A 156 20.38 -3.20 -6.69
C ARG A 156 21.10 -2.63 -5.47
N GLY A 157 20.98 -3.29 -4.32
CA GLY A 157 21.72 -2.86 -3.13
C GLY A 157 23.21 -2.73 -3.45
N GLU A 158 23.91 -1.83 -2.78
CA GLU A 158 25.37 -1.84 -2.79
C GLU A 158 25.82 -3.25 -2.37
N GLU A 159 26.56 -3.94 -3.26
CA GLU A 159 27.30 -5.17 -2.92
C GLU A 159 28.44 -4.85 -1.95
#